data_AF-A0A846E8I1-F1
#
_entry.id   AF-A0A846E8I1-F1
#
_cell.length_a   1.000
_cell.length_b   1.000
_cell.length_c   1.000
_cell.angle_alpha   90.00
_cell.angle_beta   90.00
_cell.angle_gamma   90.00
#
_symmetry.space_group_name_H-M   'P 1'
#
loop_
_entity.id
_entity.type
_entity.pdbx_description
1 polymer ?
#
loop_
_entity_poly.entity_id
_entity_poly.type
_entity_poly.pdbx_seq_one_letter_code
_entity_poly.pdbx_strand_id
1 'polypeptide(L)'
;GGAYLILLGIGLYRSKPEKVETQTIGKSSWLASFLTGLSITLADQKATLFYLGFFPAFLDLSQITYLDTAIVIAIAATAVGGVKLSYAFMANKARVLMSANIRKGLNQVAGCITLAVGVFLLVKS
;
A
#
# COMPACT_ATOMS: atom_id res chain seq x y z
N GLY A 1 -8.35 -6.34 -16.43
CA GLY A 1 -7.57 -6.68 -15.21
C GLY A 1 -6.33 -7.51 -15.52
N GLY A 2 -6.51 -8.75 -15.99
CA GLY A 2 -5.40 -9.69 -16.24
C GLY A 2 -4.32 -9.18 -17.20
N ALA A 3 -4.69 -8.59 -18.35
CA ALA A 3 -3.73 -8.02 -19.30
C ALA A 3 -2.84 -6.91 -18.69
N TYR A 4 -3.40 -6.08 -17.80
CA TYR A 4 -2.64 -5.05 -17.09
C TYR A 4 -1.65 -5.64 -16.08
N LEU A 5 -2.05 -6.71 -15.38
CA LEU A 5 -1.16 -7.44 -14.47
C LEU A 5 -0.01 -8.12 -15.21
N ILE A 6 -0.26 -8.66 -16.40
CA ILE A 6 0.79 -9.23 -17.26
C ILE A 6 1.80 -8.15 -17.66
N LEU A 7 1.33 -6.98 -18.11
CA LEU A 7 2.21 -5.85 -18.44
C LEU A 7 3.03 -5.39 -17.23
N LEU A 8 2.42 -5.25 -16.05
CA LEU A 8 3.13 -4.90 -14.82
C LEU A 8 4.14 -5.97 -14.40
N GLY A 9 3.78 -7.25 -14.47
CA GLY A 9 4.68 -8.34 -14.09
C GLY A 9 5.88 -8.47 -15.03
N ILE A 10 5.72 -8.24 -16.34
CA ILE A 10 6.84 -8.13 -17.29
C ILE A 10 7.70 -6.91 -16.95
N GLY A 11 7.08 -5.78 -16.62
CA GLY A 11 7.76 -4.57 -16.19
C GLY A 11 8.65 -4.80 -14.96
N LEU A 12 8.11 -5.46 -13.93
CA LEU A 12 8.87 -5.87 -12.73
C LEU A 12 9.97 -6.86 -13.08
N TYR A 13 9.68 -7.91 -13.84
CA TYR A 13 10.68 -8.93 -14.16
C TYR A 13 11.89 -8.37 -14.93
N ARG A 14 11.65 -7.36 -15.78
CA ARG A 14 12.68 -6.69 -16.59
C ARG A 14 13.29 -5.46 -15.92
N SER A 15 12.79 -4.99 -14.78
CA SER A 15 13.37 -3.79 -14.17
C SER A 15 14.78 -4.11 -13.68
N LYS A 16 15.76 -3.33 -14.17
CA LYS A 16 17.09 -3.34 -13.58
C LYS A 16 16.97 -2.85 -12.14
N PRO A 17 17.76 -3.38 -11.19
CA PRO A 17 17.85 -2.81 -9.86
C PRO A 17 18.41 -1.40 -10.02
N GLU A 18 17.51 -0.43 -10.15
CA GLU A 18 17.86 0.97 -10.15
C GLU A 18 18.61 1.18 -8.83
N LYS A 19 19.84 1.72 -8.92
CA LYS A 19 20.40 2.35 -7.73
C LYS A 19 19.32 3.31 -7.31
N VAL A 20 18.86 3.21 -6.06
CA VAL A 20 18.01 4.25 -5.49
C VAL A 20 18.90 5.49 -5.42
N GLU A 21 19.14 6.13 -6.56
CA GLU A 21 19.39 7.54 -6.62
C GLU A 21 18.17 8.08 -5.93
N THR A 22 18.38 8.48 -4.69
CA THR A 22 17.61 9.57 -4.14
C THR A 22 17.79 10.70 -5.14
N GLN A 23 16.98 10.70 -6.20
CA GLN A 23 16.53 11.95 -6.78
C GLN A 23 16.14 12.74 -5.55
N THR A 24 16.91 13.78 -5.28
CA THR A 24 16.64 14.69 -4.20
C THR A 24 15.27 15.27 -4.56
N ILE A 25 14.20 14.61 -4.12
CA ILE A 25 12.85 15.14 -4.19
C ILE A 25 12.99 16.42 -3.38
N GLY A 26 13.17 17.53 -4.08
CA GLY A 26 13.62 18.78 -3.49
C GLY A 26 12.75 19.07 -2.28
N LYS A 27 13.36 19.12 -1.09
CA LYS A 27 12.70 19.27 0.22
C LYS A 27 11.22 18.89 0.17
N SER A 28 10.90 17.60 -0.04
CA SER A 28 9.49 17.18 0.06
C SER A 28 8.99 17.59 1.44
N SER A 29 8.03 18.52 1.48
CA SER A 29 7.45 18.97 2.73
C SER A 29 6.82 17.76 3.41
N TRP A 30 7.05 17.60 4.73
CA TRP A 30 6.45 16.53 5.52
C TRP A 30 4.93 16.47 5.32
N LEU A 31 4.29 17.63 5.16
CA LEU A 31 2.88 17.78 4.84
C LEU A 31 2.53 17.22 3.45
N ALA A 32 3.35 17.46 2.43
CA ALA A 32 3.11 16.95 1.09
C ALA A 32 3.18 15.41 1.05
N SER A 33 4.15 14.83 1.76
CA SER A 33 4.29 13.37 1.89
C SER A 33 3.11 12.77 2.67
N PHE A 34 2.68 13.41 3.76
CA PHE A 34 1.52 12.99 4.52
C PHE A 34 0.23 13.06 3.70
N LEU A 35 -0.03 14.19 3.02
CA LEU A 35 -1.19 14.37 2.16
C LEU A 35 -1.20 13.38 0.98
N THR A 36 -0.04 13.07 0.42
CA THR A 36 0.09 12.05 -0.63
C THR A 36 -0.32 10.67 -0.09
N GLY A 37 0.22 10.25 1.06
CA GLY A 37 -0.14 8.97 1.68
C GLY A 37 -1.62 8.90 2.10
N LEU A 38 -2.16 10.01 2.61
CA LEU A 38 -3.58 10.13 2.94
C LEU A 38 -4.44 10.01 1.68
N SER A 39 -4.09 10.73 0.61
CA SER A 39 -4.82 10.71 -0.66
C SER A 39 -4.79 9.32 -1.29
N ILE A 40 -3.65 8.63 -1.29
CA ILE A 40 -3.54 7.25 -1.79
C ILE A 40 -4.45 6.31 -0.99
N THR A 41 -4.50 6.48 0.34
CA THR A 41 -5.34 5.64 1.19
C THR A 41 -6.83 5.91 0.96
N LEU A 42 -7.23 7.19 0.84
CA LEU A 42 -8.62 7.57 0.57
C LEU A 42 -9.06 7.18 -0.86
N ALA A 43 -8.14 7.21 -1.82
CA ALA A 43 -8.37 6.81 -3.21
C ALA A 43 -8.57 5.30 -3.37
N ASP A 44 -8.25 4.48 -2.36
CA ASP A 44 -8.61 3.07 -2.35
C ASP A 44 -10.11 2.90 -2.16
N GLN A 45 -10.83 3.01 -3.29
CA GLN A 45 -12.28 2.92 -3.32
C GLN A 45 -12.79 1.57 -2.78
N LYS A 46 -11.99 0.49 -2.86
CA LYS A 46 -12.38 -0.81 -2.30
C LYS A 46 -12.43 -0.76 -0.79
N ALA A 47 -11.37 -0.26 -0.15
CA ALA A 47 -11.33 -0.13 1.30
C ALA A 47 -12.38 0.85 1.81
N THR A 48 -12.52 2.01 1.17
CA THR A 48 -13.47 3.06 1.58
C THR A 48 -14.92 2.58 1.48
N LEU A 49 -15.33 1.96 0.36
CA LEU A 49 -16.68 1.42 0.21
C LEU A 49 -16.94 0.24 1.15
N PHE A 50 -15.95 -0.61 1.39
CA PHE A 50 -16.05 -1.69 2.36
C PHE A 50 -16.35 -1.14 3.77
N TYR A 51 -15.60 -0.14 4.24
CA TYR A 51 -15.85 0.46 5.54
C TYR A 51 -17.22 1.17 5.58
N LEU A 52 -17.58 1.98 4.58
CA LEU A 52 -18.87 2.67 4.56
C LEU A 52 -20.07 1.71 4.61
N GLY A 53 -19.99 0.57 3.93
CA GLY A 53 -21.05 -0.44 3.95
C GLY A 53 -21.07 -1.30 5.22
N PHE A 54 -19.91 -1.55 5.82
CA PHE A 54 -19.80 -2.45 6.98
C PHE A 54 -19.94 -1.73 8.31
N PHE A 55 -19.53 -0.46 8.40
CA PHE A 55 -19.52 0.33 9.63
C PHE A 55 -20.89 0.46 10.34
N PRO A 56 -22.02 0.68 9.64
CA PRO A 56 -23.35 0.74 10.27
C PRO A 56 -23.79 -0.59 10.89
N ALA A 57 -23.18 -1.72 10.51
CA ALA A 57 -23.50 -3.03 11.11
C ALA A 57 -22.88 -3.22 12.50
N PHE A 58 -21.88 -2.41 12.88
CA PHE A 58 -21.18 -2.50 14.17
C PHE A 58 -21.51 -1.35 15.10
N LEU A 59 -21.94 -0.21 14.56
CA LEU A 59 -22.23 1.00 15.32
C LEU A 59 -23.57 1.57 14.89
N ASP A 60 -24.45 1.81 15.86
CA ASP A 60 -25.67 2.56 15.63
C ASP A 60 -25.32 4.05 15.46
N LEU A 61 -25.26 4.48 14.20
CA LEU A 61 -24.94 5.86 13.83
C LEU A 61 -25.98 6.86 14.34
N SER A 62 -27.18 6.42 14.74
CA SER A 62 -28.23 7.29 15.29
C SER A 62 -27.97 7.72 16.73
N GLN A 63 -27.13 6.99 17.48
CA GLN A 63 -26.85 7.26 18.89
C GLN A 63 -25.38 7.60 19.16
N ILE A 64 -24.58 7.75 18.11
CA ILE A 64 -23.14 7.98 18.26
C ILE A 64 -22.86 9.39 18.79
N THR A 65 -22.12 9.50 19.88
CA THR A 65 -21.69 10.79 20.41
C THR A 65 -20.38 11.23 19.73
N TYR A 66 -20.08 12.54 19.77
CA TYR A 66 -18.78 13.06 19.30
C TYR A 66 -17.58 12.37 19.98
N LEU A 67 -17.72 11.98 21.25
CA LEU A 67 -16.69 11.23 21.99
C LEU A 67 -16.49 9.81 21.42
N ASP A 68 -17.56 9.08 21.15
CA ASP A 68 -17.48 7.73 20.56
C ASP A 68 -16.80 7.79 19.20
N THR A 69 -17.13 8.80 18.40
CA THR A 69 -16.50 9.04 17.10
C THR A 69 -15.00 9.30 17.25
N ALA A 70 -14.58 10.14 18.20
CA ALA A 70 -13.17 10.41 18.46
C ALA A 70 -12.42 9.15 18.92
N ILE A 71 -13.03 8.32 19.75
CA ILE A 71 -12.47 7.04 20.21
C ILE A 71 -12.27 6.09 19.02
N VAL A 72 -13.29 5.94 18.18
CA VAL A 72 -13.20 5.08 16.99
C VAL A 72 -12.09 5.54 16.04
N ILE A 73 -12.00 6.85 15.79
CA ILE A 73 -10.91 7.42 14.97
C ILE A 73 -9.55 7.13 15.60
N ALA A 74 -9.39 7.31 16.91
CA ALA A 74 -8.13 7.06 17.61
C ALA A 74 -7.72 5.58 17.56
N ILE A 75 -8.66 4.67 17.74
CA ILE A 75 -8.42 3.22 17.66
C ILE A 75 -8.02 2.85 16.22
N ALA A 76 -8.77 3.30 15.22
CA ALA A 76 -8.49 3.01 13.81
C ALA A 76 -7.14 3.58 13.36
N ALA A 77 -6.84 4.82 13.75
CA ALA A 77 -5.56 5.48 13.45
C ALA A 77 -4.39 4.74 14.11
N THR A 78 -4.53 4.32 15.37
CA THR A 78 -3.50 3.55 16.07
C THR A 78 -3.31 2.16 15.47
N ALA A 79 -4.40 1.45 15.17
CA ALA A 79 -4.35 0.10 14.62
C ALA A 79 -3.71 0.08 13.22
N VAL A 80 -4.19 0.92 12.30
CA VAL A 80 -3.70 0.96 10.92
C VAL A 80 -2.37 1.70 10.84
N GLY A 81 -2.28 2.85 11.49
CA GLY A 81 -1.09 3.70 11.51
C GLY A 81 0.07 3.03 12.20
N GLY A 82 -0.15 2.38 13.35
CA GLY A 82 0.87 1.65 14.10
C GLY A 82 1.50 0.55 13.26
N VAL A 83 0.69 -0.31 12.63
CA VAL A 83 1.18 -1.38 11.74
C VAL A 83 1.96 -0.80 10.55
N LYS A 84 1.45 0.26 9.91
CA LYS A 84 2.16 0.95 8.80
C LYS A 84 3.50 1.54 9.27
N LEU A 85 3.56 2.11 10.48
CA LEU A 85 4.79 2.63 11.07
C LEU A 85 5.80 1.52 11.36
N SER A 86 5.34 0.39 11.89
CA SER A 86 6.18 -0.80 12.10
C SER A 86 6.78 -1.29 10.79
N TYR A 87 5.98 -1.39 9.72
CA TYR A 87 6.49 -1.73 8.40
C TYR A 87 7.50 -0.70 7.88
N ALA A 88 7.22 0.60 8.04
CA ALA A 88 8.15 1.65 7.63
C ALA A 88 9.50 1.55 8.38
N PHE A 89 9.47 1.26 9.67
CA PHE A 89 10.67 1.07 10.49
C PHE A 89 11.45 -0.17 10.06
N MET A 90 10.77 -1.30 9.87
CA MET A 90 11.39 -2.53 9.37
C MET A 90 11.98 -2.34 7.97
N ALA A 91 11.26 -1.63 7.08
CA ALA A 91 11.73 -1.30 5.74
C ALA A 91 12.97 -0.41 5.76
N ASN A 92 13.03 0.57 6.67
CA ASN A 92 14.23 1.40 6.86
C ASN A 92 15.45 0.56 7.27
N LYS A 93 15.25 -0.40 8.19
CA LYS A 93 16.31 -1.31 8.61
C LYS A 93 16.73 -2.29 7.49
N ALA A 94 15.75 -2.84 6.78
CA ALA A 94 15.96 -3.73 5.64
C ALA A 94 16.64 -3.04 4.46
N ARG A 95 16.46 -1.72 4.31
CA ARG A 95 17.11 -0.92 3.26
C ARG A 95 18.63 -1.02 3.33
N VAL A 96 19.21 -1.11 4.52
CA VAL A 96 20.66 -1.24 4.74
C VAL A 96 21.17 -2.64 4.36
N LEU A 97 20.33 -3.67 4.51
CA LEU A 97 20.64 -5.06 4.17
C LEU A 97 20.34 -5.41 2.69
N MET A 98 19.52 -4.61 2.00
CA MET A 98 19.11 -4.85 0.63
C MET A 98 20.18 -4.47 -0.40
N SER A 99 21.02 -5.44 -0.76
CA SER A 99 21.95 -5.34 -1.90
C SER A 99 21.22 -5.37 -3.26
N ALA A 100 21.89 -4.91 -4.32
CA ALA A 100 21.33 -4.87 -5.68
C ALA A 100 20.88 -6.26 -6.18
N ASN A 101 21.58 -7.32 -5.78
CA ASN A 101 21.25 -8.70 -6.15
C ASN A 101 19.97 -9.19 -5.46
N ILE A 102 19.80 -8.88 -4.16
CA ILE A 102 18.59 -9.23 -3.40
C ILE A 102 17.37 -8.49 -3.98
N ARG A 103 17.52 -7.19 -4.29
CA ARG A 103 16.46 -6.39 -4.93
C ARG A 103 16.06 -6.97 -6.29
N LYS A 104 17.03 -7.39 -7.11
CA LYS A 104 16.77 -8.02 -8.41
C LYS A 104 15.99 -9.33 -8.26
N GLY A 105 16.41 -10.20 -7.34
CA GLY A 105 15.70 -11.45 -7.05
C GLY A 105 14.26 -11.21 -6.58
N LEU A 106 14.05 -10.25 -5.67
CA LEU A 106 12.72 -9.89 -5.20
C LEU A 106 11.83 -9.36 -6.33
N ASN A 107 12.37 -8.51 -7.20
CA ASN A 107 11.64 -7.95 -8.34
C ASN A 107 11.24 -9.04 -9.35
N GLN A 108 12.13 -10.01 -9.61
CA GLN A 108 11.82 -11.16 -10.46
C GLN A 108 10.74 -12.05 -9.86
N VAL A 109 10.81 -12.37 -8.57
CA VAL A 109 9.79 -13.18 -7.88
C VAL A 109 8.43 -12.47 -7.89
N ALA A 110 8.40 -11.18 -7.52
CA ALA A 110 7.19 -10.38 -7.54
C ALA A 110 6.60 -10.26 -8.97
N GLY A 111 7.46 -10.06 -9.97
CA GLY A 111 7.07 -10.07 -11.38
C GLY A 111 6.46 -11.38 -11.83
N CYS A 112 7.08 -12.52 -11.49
CA CYS A 112 6.58 -13.87 -11.79
C CYS A 112 5.21 -14.13 -11.15
N ILE A 113 5.04 -13.78 -9.87
CA ILE A 113 3.75 -13.94 -9.17
C ILE A 113 2.67 -13.08 -9.84
N THR A 114 2.98 -11.82 -10.13
CA THR A 114 2.04 -10.88 -10.77
C THR A 114 1.63 -11.37 -12.16
N LEU A 115 2.60 -11.88 -12.93
CA LEU A 115 2.36 -12.51 -14.22
C LEU A 115 1.46 -13.74 -14.10
N ALA A 116 1.77 -14.65 -13.17
CA ALA A 116 0.99 -15.87 -12.96
C ALA A 116 -0.46 -15.55 -12.59
N VAL A 117 -0.69 -14.58 -11.71
CA VAL A 117 -2.04 -14.10 -11.35
C VAL A 117 -2.73 -13.47 -12.56
N GLY A 118 -2.02 -12.66 -13.35
CA GLY A 118 -2.55 -12.04 -14.57
C GLY A 118 -3.00 -13.06 -15.62
N VAL A 119 -2.18 -14.09 -15.85
CA VAL A 119 -2.50 -15.22 -16.75
C VAL A 119 -3.68 -16.02 -16.19
N PHE A 120 -3.66 -16.37 -14.91
CA PHE A 120 -4.76 -17.10 -14.27
C PHE A 120 -6.11 -16.37 -14.42
N LEU A 121 -6.13 -15.05 -14.21
CA LEU A 121 -7.33 -14.25 -14.39
C LEU A 121 -7.81 -14.20 -15.84
N LEU A 122 -6.90 -14.18 -16.82
CA LEU A 122 -7.30 -14.24 -18.23
C LEU A 122 -7.83 -15.61 -18.64
N VAL A 123 -7.29 -16.70 -18.09
CA VAL A 123 -7.75 -18.06 -18.38
C VAL A 123 -9.12 -18.34 -17.74
N LYS A 124 -9.39 -17.72 -16.58
CA LYS A 124 -10.67 -17.85 -15.87
C LYS A 124 -11.78 -16.93 -16.41
N SER A 125 -11.42 -15.84 -17.11
CA SER A 125 -12.38 -14.89 -17.71
C SER A 125 -12.87 -15.37 -19.06
#